data_AF-A0A7Y4XVS9-F1
#
_entry.id   AF-A0A7Y4XVS9-F1
#
_cell.length_a   1.000
_cell.length_b   1.000
_cell.length_c   1.000
_cell.angle_alpha   90.00
_cell.angle_beta   90.00
_cell.angle_gamma   90.00
#
_symmetry.space_group_name_H-M   'P 1'
#
loop_
_entity.id
_entity.type
_entity.pdbx_description
1 polymer ?
#
loop_
_entity_poly.entity_id
_entity_poly.type
_entity_poly.pdbx_seq_one_letter_code
_entity_poly.pdbx_strand_id
1 'polypeptide(L)'
;MTAEQAIHSNLAKILVRSQAYLALIILLLLAGLDFFFPTHYRLQAGVHGMSAIGSVVAGTYLTHRAYALIRGVHVNFKSLRYWVLASMLLNFLGAVSGNWIYMRYRGEGGPKEWILANAPAFHNYMMEFKEFVTLFPFPLMAAVSFVLYYYGDAIHTRRDLTQFVGIIILVSWMFLLLGFVTGLVLAKLRFV
;
A
#
# COMPACT_ATOMS: atom_id res chain seq x y z
N MET A 1 18.84 9.29 34.72
CA MET A 1 18.56 9.24 33.27
C MET A 1 17.60 10.36 32.94
N THR A 2 17.94 11.22 31.98
CA THR A 2 16.99 12.22 31.47
C THR A 2 15.87 11.51 30.70
N ALA A 3 14.67 12.10 30.60
CA ALA A 3 13.57 11.53 29.82
C ALA A 3 13.99 11.23 28.37
N GLU A 4 14.90 12.05 27.82
CA GLU A 4 15.51 11.91 26.50
C GLU A 4 16.38 10.65 26.38
N GLN A 5 17.15 10.29 27.42
CA GLN A 5 17.93 9.05 27.47
C GLN A 5 17.04 7.80 27.58
N ALA A 6 15.86 7.91 28.21
CA ALA A 6 14.93 6.79 28.34
C ALA A 6 14.28 6.42 27.00
N ILE A 7 13.94 7.41 26.16
CA ILE A 7 13.38 7.23 24.81
C ILE A 7 14.40 6.55 23.87
N HIS A 8 15.70 6.78 24.08
CA HIS A 8 16.77 6.15 23.30
C HIS A 8 17.29 4.82 23.86
N SER A 9 16.72 4.32 24.97
CA SER A 9 17.11 3.05 25.57
C SER A 9 16.87 1.87 24.62
N ASN A 10 17.69 0.82 24.76
CA ASN A 10 17.53 -0.41 23.97
C ASN A 10 16.14 -1.04 24.18
N LEU A 11 15.59 -0.93 25.39
CA LEU A 11 14.25 -1.40 25.72
C LEU A 11 13.18 -0.65 24.92
N ALA A 12 13.24 0.69 24.86
CA ALA A 12 12.28 1.48 24.09
C ALA A 12 12.29 1.11 22.60
N LYS A 13 13.48 0.90 22.01
CA LYS A 13 13.62 0.44 20.61
C LYS A 13 13.01 -0.95 20.39
N ILE A 14 13.22 -1.88 21.33
CA ILE A 14 12.65 -3.23 21.27
C ILE A 14 11.12 -3.14 21.33
N LEU A 15 10.57 -2.41 22.30
CA LEU A 15 9.13 -2.28 22.49
C LEU A 15 8.44 -1.67 21.25
N VAL A 16 8.97 -0.58 20.70
CA VAL A 16 8.40 0.06 19.49
C VAL A 16 8.44 -0.88 18.29
N ARG A 17 9.54 -1.62 18.10
CA ARG A 17 9.65 -2.61 17.01
C ARG A 17 8.67 -3.76 17.20
N SER A 18 8.60 -4.33 18.40
CA SER A 18 7.66 -5.41 18.73
C SER A 18 6.22 -4.98 18.53
N GLN A 19 5.84 -3.77 18.95
CA GLN A 19 4.50 -3.23 18.74
C GLN A 19 4.19 -3.05 17.24
N ALA A 20 5.13 -2.52 16.46
CA ALA A 20 4.97 -2.38 15.01
C ALA A 20 4.83 -3.74 14.32
N TYR A 21 5.62 -4.74 14.73
CA TYR A 21 5.52 -6.10 14.20
C TYR A 21 4.18 -6.77 14.55
N LEU A 22 3.75 -6.66 15.80
CA LEU A 22 2.45 -7.20 16.24
C LEU A 22 1.30 -6.54 15.50
N ALA A 23 1.32 -5.21 15.35
CA ALA A 23 0.32 -4.48 14.57
C ALA A 23 0.30 -4.93 13.11
N LEU A 24 1.47 -5.13 12.49
CA LEU A 24 1.57 -5.64 11.13
C LEU A 24 0.99 -7.07 11.02
N ILE A 25 1.32 -7.97 11.95
CA ILE A 25 0.79 -9.34 11.98
C ILE A 25 -0.73 -9.30 12.10
N ILE A 26 -1.27 -8.53 13.04
CA ILE A 26 -2.72 -8.42 13.25
C ILE A 26 -3.41 -7.86 11.99
N LEU A 27 -2.84 -6.84 11.36
CA LEU A 27 -3.37 -6.31 10.11
C LEU A 27 -3.34 -7.35 9.00
N LEU A 28 -2.22 -8.04 8.79
CA LEU A 28 -2.11 -9.09 7.78
C LEU A 28 -3.08 -10.25 8.05
N LEU A 29 -3.33 -10.60 9.32
CA LEU A 29 -4.32 -11.62 9.68
C LEU A 29 -5.73 -11.26 9.22
N LEU A 30 -6.10 -9.97 9.09
CA LEU A 30 -7.42 -9.59 8.56
C LEU A 30 -7.69 -10.17 7.17
N ALA A 31 -6.66 -10.19 6.31
CA ALA A 31 -6.74 -10.81 4.98
C ALA A 31 -6.23 -12.25 4.97
N GLY A 32 -5.30 -12.59 5.86
CA GLY A 32 -4.72 -13.93 5.95
C GLY A 32 -5.73 -14.99 6.40
N LEU A 33 -6.76 -14.60 7.16
CA LEU A 33 -7.84 -15.51 7.53
C LEU A 33 -8.74 -15.88 6.34
N ASP A 34 -8.77 -15.06 5.28
CA ASP A 34 -9.55 -15.37 4.06
C ASP A 34 -9.11 -16.69 3.43
N PHE A 35 -7.83 -17.07 3.55
CA PHE A 35 -7.30 -18.34 3.04
C PHE A 35 -7.99 -19.58 3.62
N PHE A 36 -8.57 -19.45 4.81
CA PHE A 36 -9.24 -20.55 5.53
C PHE A 36 -10.77 -20.43 5.47
N PHE A 37 -11.31 -19.35 4.91
CA PHE A 37 -12.75 -19.16 4.80
C PHE A 37 -13.34 -20.12 3.76
N PRO A 38 -14.51 -20.74 4.01
CA PRO A 38 -15.11 -21.74 3.12
C PRO A 38 -15.78 -21.09 1.90
N THR A 39 -15.00 -20.39 1.07
CA THR A 39 -15.45 -19.73 -0.16
C THR A 39 -14.54 -20.07 -1.34
N HIS A 40 -15.12 -20.11 -2.54
CA HIS A 40 -14.38 -20.31 -3.79
C HIS A 40 -13.38 -19.17 -4.11
N TYR A 41 -13.50 -18.04 -3.40
CA TYR A 41 -12.68 -16.85 -3.61
C TYR A 41 -11.57 -16.67 -2.56
N ARG A 42 -11.33 -17.67 -1.70
CA ARG A 42 -10.39 -17.59 -0.57
C ARG A 42 -8.96 -17.20 -0.95
N LEU A 43 -8.47 -17.74 -2.07
CA LEU A 43 -7.12 -17.45 -2.55
C LEU A 43 -7.04 -16.03 -3.11
N GLN A 44 -8.04 -15.64 -3.89
CA GLN A 44 -8.12 -14.34 -4.53
C GLN A 44 -8.23 -13.23 -3.48
N ALA A 45 -9.11 -13.41 -2.50
CA ALA A 45 -9.29 -12.49 -1.37
C ALA A 45 -8.03 -12.40 -0.50
N GLY A 46 -7.47 -13.55 -0.10
CA GLY A 46 -6.27 -13.58 0.74
C GLY A 46 -5.06 -12.94 0.06
N VAL A 47 -4.78 -13.27 -1.20
CA VAL A 47 -3.66 -12.66 -1.94
C VAL A 47 -3.88 -11.16 -2.14
N HIS A 48 -5.09 -10.75 -2.53
CA HIS A 48 -5.40 -9.33 -2.73
C HIS A 48 -5.30 -8.54 -1.43
N GLY A 49 -5.94 -8.99 -0.35
CA GLY A 49 -5.91 -8.31 0.93
C GLY A 49 -4.49 -8.23 1.52
N MET A 50 -3.71 -9.31 1.46
CA MET A 50 -2.32 -9.32 1.91
C MET A 50 -1.45 -8.34 1.11
N SER A 51 -1.61 -8.33 -0.22
CA SER A 51 -0.86 -7.41 -1.09
C SER A 51 -1.26 -5.95 -0.88
N ALA A 52 -2.55 -5.66 -0.66
CA ALA A 52 -3.06 -4.32 -0.37
C ALA A 52 -2.54 -3.79 0.98
N ILE A 53 -2.63 -4.61 2.05
CA ILE A 53 -2.13 -4.26 3.38
C ILE A 53 -0.60 -4.08 3.35
N GLY A 54 0.11 -5.02 2.74
CA GLY A 54 1.56 -4.92 2.56
C GLY A 54 1.97 -3.67 1.80
N SER A 55 1.24 -3.32 0.73
CA SER A 55 1.47 -2.10 -0.03
C SER A 55 1.33 -0.86 0.86
N VAL A 56 0.25 -0.75 1.64
CA VAL A 56 0.01 0.39 2.54
C VAL A 56 1.12 0.53 3.57
N VAL A 57 1.57 -0.58 4.14
CA VAL A 57 2.67 -0.60 5.12
C VAL A 57 3.97 -0.13 4.48
N ALA A 58 4.34 -0.69 3.33
CA ALA A 58 5.54 -0.30 2.60
C ALA A 58 5.49 1.17 2.14
N GLY A 59 4.34 1.61 1.62
CA GLY A 59 4.11 3.00 1.22
C GLY A 59 4.21 3.96 2.39
N THR A 60 3.63 3.62 3.54
CA THR A 60 3.70 4.43 4.77
C THR A 60 5.12 4.49 5.32
N TYR A 61 5.89 3.41 5.24
CA TYR A 61 7.32 3.47 5.55
C TYR A 61 8.07 4.42 4.60
N LEU A 62 7.77 4.34 3.30
CA LEU A 62 8.40 5.16 2.28
C LEU A 62 8.07 6.66 2.41
N THR A 63 6.90 7.05 2.93
CA THR A 63 6.59 8.48 3.17
C THR A 63 7.58 9.13 4.15
N HIS A 64 8.00 8.41 5.18
CA HIS A 64 9.02 8.90 6.12
C HIS A 64 10.36 9.16 5.43
N ARG A 65 10.69 8.36 4.40
CA ARG A 65 11.88 8.58 3.56
C ARG A 65 11.67 9.70 2.55
N ALA A 66 10.48 9.82 1.98
CA ALA A 66 10.12 10.90 1.06
C ALA A 66 10.29 12.27 1.70
N TYR A 67 9.87 12.47 2.95
CA TYR A 67 10.09 13.73 3.66
C TYR A 67 11.58 14.07 3.85
N ALA A 68 12.43 13.06 4.07
CA ALA A 68 13.87 13.27 4.14
C ALA A 68 14.45 13.66 2.77
N LEU A 69 14.04 12.96 1.70
CA LEU A 69 14.44 13.29 0.32
C LEU A 69 14.00 14.70 -0.08
N ILE A 70 12.76 15.10 0.21
CA ILE A 70 12.23 16.43 -0.11
C ILE A 70 12.93 17.53 0.67
N ARG A 71 13.49 17.25 1.84
CA ARG A 71 14.28 18.22 2.63
C ARG A 71 15.78 18.18 2.35
N GLY A 72 16.26 17.23 1.55
CA GLY A 72 17.69 17.07 1.28
C GLY A 72 18.46 16.49 2.46
N VAL A 73 17.76 15.82 3.38
CA VAL A 73 18.37 15.11 4.49
C VAL A 73 18.93 13.78 3.98
N HIS A 74 20.05 13.33 4.55
CA HIS A 74 20.68 12.07 4.19
C HIS A 74 19.69 10.89 4.29
N VAL A 75 19.61 10.10 3.22
CA VAL A 75 18.82 8.86 3.14
C VAL A 75 19.73 7.73 2.69
N ASN A 76 19.54 6.54 3.26
CA ASN A 76 20.19 5.34 2.77
C ASN A 76 19.53 4.89 1.45
N PHE A 77 20.14 5.25 0.32
CA PHE A 77 19.61 4.94 -1.02
C PHE A 77 19.55 3.45 -1.33
N LYS A 78 20.47 2.64 -0.81
CA LYS A 78 20.41 1.18 -0.96
C LYS A 78 19.15 0.60 -0.33
N SER A 79 18.84 1.03 0.90
CA SER A 79 17.61 0.63 1.58
C SER A 79 16.38 1.18 0.86
N LEU A 80 16.42 2.44 0.41
CA LEU A 80 15.33 3.06 -0.33
C LEU A 80 14.99 2.27 -1.61
N ARG A 81 15.99 1.87 -2.40
CA ARG A 81 15.81 1.05 -3.61
C ARG A 81 15.03 -0.23 -3.31
N TYR A 82 15.40 -0.97 -2.26
CA TYR A 82 14.70 -2.20 -1.89
C TYR A 82 13.27 -1.95 -1.44
N TRP A 83 13.02 -0.90 -0.65
CA TRP A 83 11.66 -0.60 -0.19
C TRP A 83 10.75 -0.10 -1.30
N VAL A 84 11.26 0.71 -2.23
CA VAL A 84 10.50 1.12 -3.43
C VAL A 84 10.23 -0.10 -4.32
N LEU A 85 11.21 -0.98 -4.53
CA LEU A 85 11.00 -2.19 -5.33
C LEU A 85 9.97 -3.12 -4.68
N ALA A 86 10.05 -3.33 -3.37
CA ALA A 86 9.05 -4.10 -2.64
C ALA A 86 7.66 -3.47 -2.76
N SER A 87 7.56 -2.14 -2.62
CA SER A 87 6.30 -1.43 -2.80
C SER A 87 5.77 -1.56 -4.23
N MET A 88 6.62 -1.44 -5.26
CA MET A 88 6.24 -1.64 -6.66
C MET A 88 5.68 -3.05 -6.88
N LEU A 89 6.35 -4.09 -6.38
CA LEU A 89 5.90 -5.47 -6.53
C LEU A 89 4.59 -5.73 -5.77
N LEU A 90 4.43 -5.20 -4.56
CA LEU A 90 3.19 -5.33 -3.80
C LEU A 90 2.03 -4.60 -4.49
N ASN A 91 2.25 -3.42 -5.05
CA ASN A 91 1.24 -2.68 -5.81
C ASN A 91 0.89 -3.42 -7.11
N PHE A 92 1.87 -4.01 -7.80
CA PHE A 92 1.63 -4.85 -8.98
C PHE A 92 0.77 -6.08 -8.62
N LEU A 93 1.13 -6.80 -7.55
CA LEU A 93 0.35 -7.92 -7.05
C LEU A 93 -1.05 -7.50 -6.64
N GLY A 94 -1.20 -6.33 -6.00
CA GLY A 94 -2.49 -5.74 -5.64
C GLY A 94 -3.36 -5.43 -6.86
N ALA A 95 -2.79 -4.86 -7.91
CA ALA A 95 -3.51 -4.58 -9.16
C ALA A 95 -3.93 -5.88 -9.89
N VAL A 96 -3.02 -6.85 -10.02
CA VAL A 96 -3.31 -8.14 -10.68
C VAL A 96 -4.37 -8.92 -9.90
N SER A 97 -4.17 -9.09 -8.59
CA SER A 97 -5.13 -9.81 -7.73
C SER A 97 -6.45 -9.07 -7.55
N GLY A 98 -6.44 -7.73 -7.66
CA GLY A 98 -7.64 -6.89 -7.67
C GLY A 98 -8.57 -7.23 -8.82
N ASN A 99 -8.02 -7.57 -9.99
CA ASN A 99 -8.83 -8.04 -11.12
C ASN A 99 -9.52 -9.37 -10.83
N TRP A 100 -8.93 -10.24 -9.99
CA TRP A 100 -9.57 -11.51 -9.64
C TRP A 100 -10.82 -11.33 -8.80
N ILE A 101 -10.75 -10.48 -7.77
CA ILE A 101 -11.93 -10.15 -6.96
C ILE A 101 -12.95 -9.32 -7.75
N TYR A 102 -12.48 -8.55 -8.74
CA TYR A 102 -13.36 -7.78 -9.64
C TYR A 102 -14.26 -8.67 -10.50
N MET A 103 -13.77 -9.84 -10.93
CA MET A 103 -14.61 -10.81 -11.66
C MET A 103 -15.83 -11.26 -10.83
N ARG A 104 -15.62 -11.55 -9.53
CA ARG A 104 -16.72 -11.86 -8.59
C ARG A 104 -17.67 -10.68 -8.40
N TYR A 105 -17.10 -9.49 -8.28
CA TYR A 105 -17.86 -8.26 -8.15
C TYR A 105 -18.84 -8.07 -9.32
N ARG A 106 -18.36 -8.31 -10.56
CA ARG A 106 -19.10 -8.14 -11.83
C ARG A 106 -19.98 -9.32 -12.23
N GLY A 107 -19.77 -10.50 -11.64
CA GLY A 107 -20.51 -11.71 -12.00
C GLY A 107 -22.01 -11.59 -11.71
N GLU A 108 -22.81 -12.44 -12.36
CA GLU A 108 -24.26 -12.52 -12.16
C GLU A 108 -24.59 -12.83 -10.69
N GLY A 109 -25.60 -12.15 -10.13
CA GLY A 109 -25.89 -12.21 -8.68
C GLY A 109 -24.77 -11.62 -7.82
N GLY A 110 -23.87 -10.84 -8.42
CA GLY A 110 -22.70 -10.26 -7.78
C GLY A 110 -23.01 -9.05 -6.89
N PRO A 111 -22.04 -8.65 -6.04
CA PRO A 111 -22.17 -7.42 -5.24
C PRO A 111 -22.50 -6.19 -6.08
N LYS A 112 -22.06 -6.12 -7.35
CA LYS A 112 -22.41 -5.01 -8.25
C LYS A 112 -23.93 -4.83 -8.41
N GLU A 113 -24.65 -5.91 -8.72
CA GLU A 113 -26.10 -5.84 -8.98
C GLU A 113 -26.84 -5.32 -7.75
N TRP A 114 -26.46 -5.82 -6.57
CA TRP A 114 -27.03 -5.36 -5.31
C TRP A 114 -26.73 -3.88 -5.05
N ILE A 115 -25.48 -3.44 -5.24
CA ILE A 115 -25.11 -2.02 -5.03
C ILE A 115 -25.85 -1.12 -6.02
N LEU A 116 -25.97 -1.50 -7.30
CA LEU A 116 -26.71 -0.68 -8.26
C LEU A 116 -28.21 -0.59 -7.92
N ALA A 117 -28.80 -1.65 -7.39
CA ALA A 117 -30.20 -1.66 -6.98
C ALA A 117 -30.47 -0.85 -5.69
N ASN A 118 -29.52 -0.78 -4.76
CA ASN A 118 -29.74 -0.20 -3.43
C ASN A 118 -28.99 1.13 -3.18
N ALA A 119 -27.86 1.35 -3.85
CA ALA A 119 -26.96 2.47 -3.64
C ALA A 119 -26.19 2.85 -4.94
N PRO A 120 -26.87 3.26 -6.03
CA PRO A 120 -26.23 3.51 -7.32
C PRO A 120 -25.20 4.64 -7.29
N ALA A 121 -25.43 5.71 -6.51
CA ALA A 121 -24.42 6.76 -6.33
C ALA A 121 -23.14 6.23 -5.66
N PHE A 122 -23.27 5.28 -4.74
CA PHE A 122 -22.15 4.65 -4.07
C PHE A 122 -21.29 3.83 -5.06
N HIS A 123 -21.90 3.19 -6.06
CA HIS A 123 -21.17 2.48 -7.12
C HIS A 123 -20.18 3.41 -7.83
N ASN A 124 -20.65 4.57 -8.31
CA ASN A 124 -19.83 5.47 -9.12
C ASN A 124 -18.62 5.99 -8.33
N TYR A 125 -18.80 6.39 -7.07
CA TYR A 125 -17.70 6.94 -6.26
C TYR A 125 -16.78 5.87 -5.68
N MET A 126 -17.32 4.73 -5.21
CA MET A 126 -16.52 3.76 -4.46
C MET A 126 -15.98 2.63 -5.31
N MET A 127 -16.57 2.37 -6.48
CA MET A 127 -16.06 1.37 -7.43
C MET A 127 -15.38 2.03 -8.62
N GLU A 128 -16.08 2.84 -9.41
CA GLU A 128 -15.49 3.37 -10.66
C GLU A 128 -14.28 4.26 -10.37
N PHE A 129 -14.42 5.27 -9.50
CA PHE A 129 -13.28 6.12 -9.14
C PHE A 129 -12.15 5.35 -8.45
N LYS A 130 -12.48 4.42 -7.54
CA LYS A 130 -11.50 3.57 -6.86
C LYS A 130 -10.70 2.74 -7.86
N GLU A 131 -11.36 2.09 -8.81
CA GLU A 131 -10.73 1.22 -9.81
C GLU A 131 -9.60 1.98 -10.52
N PHE A 132 -9.86 3.21 -10.97
CA PHE A 132 -8.81 4.04 -11.60
C PHE A 132 -7.71 4.46 -10.63
N VAL A 133 -8.09 4.99 -9.45
CA VAL A 133 -7.13 5.51 -8.48
C VAL A 133 -6.16 4.42 -7.99
N THR A 134 -6.66 3.21 -7.78
CA THR A 134 -5.85 2.07 -7.30
C THR A 134 -4.80 1.58 -8.29
N LEU A 135 -4.87 1.98 -9.56
CA LEU A 135 -3.90 1.57 -10.58
C LEU A 135 -2.66 2.47 -10.61
N PHE A 136 -2.73 3.72 -10.13
CA PHE A 136 -1.61 4.66 -10.17
C PHE A 136 -0.40 4.28 -9.29
N PRO A 137 -0.55 3.68 -8.09
CA PRO A 137 0.61 3.36 -7.26
C PRO A 137 1.67 2.50 -7.94
N PHE A 138 1.28 1.51 -8.75
CA PHE A 138 2.22 0.65 -9.47
C PHE A 138 3.13 1.41 -10.46
N PRO A 139 2.61 2.11 -11.50
CA PRO A 139 3.44 2.83 -12.45
C PRO A 139 4.25 3.96 -11.79
N LEU A 140 3.72 4.61 -10.75
CA LEU A 140 4.47 5.62 -10.00
C LEU A 140 5.67 5.02 -9.25
N MET A 141 5.48 3.90 -8.57
CA MET A 141 6.58 3.18 -7.90
C MET A 141 7.55 2.54 -8.89
N ALA A 142 7.09 2.14 -10.08
CA ALA A 142 7.95 1.68 -11.16
C ALA A 142 8.83 2.81 -11.69
N ALA A 143 8.26 4.02 -11.90
CA ALA A 143 9.02 5.20 -12.30
C ALA A 143 10.07 5.58 -11.25
N VAL A 144 9.71 5.57 -9.95
CA VAL A 144 10.67 5.82 -8.87
C VAL A 144 11.77 4.75 -8.83
N SER A 145 11.40 3.49 -8.97
CA SER A 145 12.37 2.39 -9.04
C SER A 145 13.34 2.62 -10.20
N PHE A 146 12.82 2.91 -11.39
CA PHE A 146 13.64 3.21 -12.56
C PHE A 146 14.63 4.35 -12.28
N VAL A 147 14.16 5.50 -11.77
CA VAL A 147 15.04 6.64 -11.44
C VAL A 147 16.13 6.25 -10.44
N LEU A 148 15.76 5.56 -9.35
CA LEU A 148 16.71 5.19 -8.30
C LEU A 148 17.77 4.19 -8.75
N TYR A 149 17.44 3.29 -9.69
CA TYR A 149 18.37 2.31 -10.23
C TYR A 149 19.18 2.86 -11.40
N TYR A 150 18.55 3.61 -12.31
CA TYR A 150 19.19 4.20 -13.48
C TYR A 150 20.27 5.21 -13.08
N TYR A 151 19.97 6.12 -12.15
CA TYR A 151 20.94 7.11 -11.70
C TYR A 151 21.94 6.56 -10.68
N GLY A 152 21.70 5.38 -10.12
CA GLY A 152 22.60 4.73 -9.18
C GLY A 152 23.05 5.71 -8.09
N ASP A 153 24.36 5.81 -7.88
CA ASP A 153 24.94 6.68 -6.86
C ASP A 153 25.09 8.14 -7.33
N ALA A 154 24.91 8.43 -8.63
CA ALA A 154 24.89 9.81 -9.12
C ALA A 154 23.68 10.59 -8.60
N ILE A 155 22.63 9.93 -8.12
CA ILE A 155 21.45 10.62 -7.57
C ILE A 155 21.77 11.45 -6.31
N HIS A 156 22.85 11.13 -5.59
CA HIS A 156 23.24 11.85 -4.37
C HIS A 156 23.59 13.33 -4.63
N THR A 157 24.03 13.65 -5.84
CA THR A 157 24.37 15.01 -6.26
C THR A 157 23.21 15.73 -6.97
N ARG A 158 22.08 15.04 -7.18
CA ARG A 158 20.94 15.50 -8.00
C ARG A 158 19.72 15.80 -7.14
N ARG A 159 19.74 17.01 -6.58
CA ARG A 159 18.70 17.48 -5.66
C ARG A 159 17.30 17.45 -6.28
N ASP A 160 17.20 17.86 -7.53
CA ASP A 160 16.01 17.81 -8.39
C ASP A 160 15.41 16.39 -8.43
N LEU A 161 16.25 15.38 -8.69
CA LEU A 161 15.80 13.98 -8.79
C LEU A 161 15.36 13.42 -7.44
N THR A 162 16.07 13.74 -6.36
CA THR A 162 15.67 13.31 -5.00
C THR A 162 14.32 13.92 -4.57
N GLN A 163 14.08 15.18 -4.90
CA GLN A 163 12.78 15.84 -4.69
C GLN A 163 11.67 15.19 -5.51
N PHE A 164 11.92 14.98 -6.80
CA PHE A 164 10.99 14.29 -7.69
C PHE A 164 10.61 12.91 -7.14
N VAL A 165 11.59 12.09 -6.78
CA VAL A 165 11.36 10.77 -6.16
C VAL A 165 10.49 10.89 -4.90
N GLY A 166 10.81 11.82 -4.00
CA GLY A 166 10.04 12.02 -2.78
C GLY A 166 8.58 12.40 -3.06
N ILE A 167 8.35 13.32 -4.01
CA ILE A 167 6.99 13.75 -4.39
C ILE A 167 6.20 12.58 -4.98
N ILE A 168 6.78 11.81 -5.91
CA ILE A 168 6.10 10.67 -6.53
C ILE A 168 5.76 9.59 -5.48
N ILE A 169 6.65 9.35 -4.50
CA ILE A 169 6.35 8.45 -3.38
C ILE A 169 5.11 8.93 -2.59
N LEU A 170 5.03 10.22 -2.27
CA LEU A 170 3.89 10.78 -1.52
C LEU A 170 2.59 10.71 -2.32
N VAL A 171 2.62 11.06 -3.61
CA VAL A 171 1.46 10.98 -4.51
C VAL A 171 0.97 9.53 -4.64
N SER A 172 1.89 8.59 -4.85
CA SER A 172 1.57 7.16 -4.89
C SER A 172 0.96 6.68 -3.59
N TRP A 173 1.48 7.12 -2.44
CA TRP A 173 0.93 6.76 -1.13
C TRP A 173 -0.48 7.31 -0.92
N MET A 174 -0.75 8.53 -1.39
CA MET A 174 -2.10 9.12 -1.33
C MET A 174 -3.11 8.28 -2.12
N PHE A 175 -2.79 7.91 -3.36
CA PHE A 175 -3.66 7.04 -4.16
C PHE A 175 -3.84 5.66 -3.52
N LEU A 176 -2.78 5.11 -2.95
CA LEU A 176 -2.81 3.84 -2.24
C LEU A 176 -3.73 3.90 -1.01
N LEU A 177 -3.67 4.95 -0.21
CA LEU A 177 -4.56 5.14 0.94
C LEU A 177 -6.03 5.28 0.52
N LEU A 178 -6.30 6.10 -0.50
CA LEU A 178 -7.66 6.26 -1.03
C LEU A 178 -8.22 4.91 -1.51
N GLY A 179 -7.41 4.15 -2.27
CA GLY A 179 -7.77 2.82 -2.75
C GLY A 179 -8.00 1.80 -1.63
N PHE A 180 -7.16 1.82 -0.59
CA PHE A 180 -7.27 0.92 0.55
C PHE A 180 -8.52 1.21 1.39
N VAL A 181 -8.76 2.47 1.75
CA VAL A 181 -9.94 2.87 2.55
C VAL A 181 -11.24 2.54 1.82
N THR A 182 -11.35 2.91 0.55
CA THR A 182 -12.53 2.58 -0.27
C THR A 182 -12.69 1.06 -0.43
N GLY A 183 -11.59 0.32 -0.60
CA GLY A 183 -11.59 -1.14 -0.61
C GLY A 183 -12.10 -1.78 0.67
N LEU A 184 -11.70 -1.28 1.85
CA LEU A 184 -12.20 -1.76 3.13
C LEU A 184 -13.70 -1.49 3.34
N VAL A 185 -14.18 -0.32 2.90
CA VAL A 185 -15.62 -0.02 2.96
C VAL A 185 -16.39 -0.99 2.07
N LEU A 186 -15.90 -1.24 0.85
CA LEU A 186 -16.51 -2.19 -0.06
C LEU A 186 -16.55 -3.60 0.49
N ALA A 187 -15.46 -4.10 1.06
CA ALA A 187 -15.40 -5.45 1.61
C ALA A 187 -16.49 -5.73 2.68
N LYS A 188 -17.00 -4.69 3.35
CA LYS A 188 -18.11 -4.81 4.32
C LYS A 188 -19.49 -4.91 3.66
N LEU A 189 -19.61 -4.56 2.38
CA LEU A 189 -20.86 -4.54 1.64
C LEU A 189 -21.07 -5.87 0.90
N ARG A 190 -21.72 -6.83 1.57
CA ARG A 190 -22.19 -8.11 1.00
C ARG A 190 -21.17 -8.87 0.11
N PHE A 191 -19.87 -8.72 0.37
CA PHE A 191 -18.84 -9.66 -0.04
C PHE A 191 -18.79 -10.80 1.00
N VAL A 192 -19.87 -11.58 1.05
CA VAL A 192 -19.88 -12.88 1.74
C VAL A 192 -19.80 -13.97 0.67
#